data_AF-A0A1G1Z9Q8-F1
#
_entry.id   AF-A0A1G1Z9Q8-F1
#
_cell.length_a   1.000
_cell.length_b   1.000
_cell.length_c   1.000
_cell.angle_alpha   90.00
_cell.angle_beta   90.00
_cell.angle_gamma   90.00
#
_symmetry.space_group_name_H-M   'P 1'
#
loop_
_entity.id
_entity.type
_entity.pdbx_description
1 polymer ?
#
loop_
_entity_poly.entity_id
_entity_poly.type
_entity_poly.pdbx_seq_one_letter_code
_entity_poly.pdbx_strand_id
1 'polypeptide(L)'
;MASLYTHKDSNIRKTWALFTVFLIVVIGIGYIFSYVYDDVSILYIAVIFSVFMSFTSYWFSDRIVLSMTRAIPVEMSNHPELYRLVENLSITAGLPMPRIYLVPEAQANAFATGRDPEHAVIAVTQGLLEKLDKSELEGVLAHELSHIGNRDMLVGTMAVVLVGFISILSDIFLRSMFWRGGRRSSSREGNAGAILFIIGLVLAILAPISAKLIQLAISRKREFLADASGALLTRYPDGLVRALEKIRDDRTPMKVATNTTAHLWLDDPFNEERGTSWLHKLFMTHPPIDDRIKALRGINVG
;
A
#
# COMPACT_ATOMS: atom_id res chain seq x y z
N MET A 1 6.33 -8.33 -26.22
CA MET A 1 7.27 -8.24 -25.09
C MET A 1 6.65 -7.36 -24.03
N ALA A 2 6.71 -7.75 -22.76
CA ALA A 2 6.28 -6.86 -21.68
C ALA A 2 7.26 -5.67 -21.60
N SER A 3 6.73 -4.46 -21.57
CA SER A 3 7.46 -3.21 -21.32
C SER A 3 7.03 -2.57 -20.01
N LEU A 4 7.78 -1.54 -19.57
CA LEU A 4 7.48 -0.69 -18.41
C LEU A 4 6.10 -0.01 -18.45
N TYR A 5 5.33 -0.11 -19.54
CA TYR A 5 4.03 0.56 -19.69
C TYR A 5 2.85 -0.39 -19.99
N THR A 6 3.08 -1.71 -20.02
CA THR A 6 2.12 -2.72 -20.51
C THR A 6 0.76 -2.66 -19.83
N HIS A 7 0.70 -2.30 -18.53
CA HIS A 7 -0.52 -2.38 -17.74
C HIS A 7 -1.14 -1.05 -17.33
N LYS A 8 -0.60 0.06 -17.84
CA LYS A 8 -1.01 1.43 -17.50
C LYS A 8 -2.53 1.62 -17.50
N ASP A 9 -3.20 1.29 -18.61
CA ASP A 9 -4.65 1.51 -18.75
C ASP A 9 -5.49 0.64 -17.81
N SER A 10 -5.04 -0.59 -17.57
CA SER A 10 -5.73 -1.47 -16.64
C SER A 10 -5.64 -0.95 -15.21
N ASN A 11 -4.51 -0.38 -14.82
CA ASN A 11 -4.30 0.16 -13.48
C ASN A 11 -5.11 1.43 -13.26
N ILE A 12 -5.19 2.31 -14.27
CA ILE A 12 -6.07 3.48 -14.22
C ILE A 12 -7.52 3.07 -13.97
N ARG A 13 -8.04 2.06 -14.71
CA ARG A 13 -9.41 1.55 -14.49
C ARG A 13 -9.61 0.97 -13.08
N LYS A 14 -8.63 0.25 -12.55
CA LYS A 14 -8.69 -0.30 -11.18
C LYS A 14 -8.74 0.82 -10.13
N THR A 15 -7.97 1.88 -10.29
CA THR A 15 -8.02 3.04 -9.40
C THR A 15 -9.42 3.66 -9.37
N TRP A 16 -10.04 3.89 -10.53
CA TRP A 16 -11.41 4.39 -10.59
C TRP A 16 -12.41 3.44 -9.95
N ALA A 17 -12.27 2.13 -10.18
CA ALA A 17 -13.13 1.14 -9.53
C ALA A 17 -13.00 1.17 -8.00
N LEU A 18 -11.79 1.33 -7.45
CA LEU A 18 -11.57 1.47 -6.00
C LEU A 18 -12.29 2.70 -5.44
N PHE A 19 -12.21 3.86 -6.12
CA PHE A 19 -12.96 5.06 -5.73
C PHE A 19 -14.46 4.84 -5.76
N THR A 20 -14.98 4.25 -6.83
CA THR A 20 -16.41 3.98 -6.97
C THR A 20 -16.90 3.06 -5.85
N VAL A 21 -16.19 1.97 -5.54
CA VAL A 21 -16.56 1.06 -4.46
C VAL A 21 -16.54 1.79 -3.11
N PHE A 22 -15.49 2.57 -2.83
CA PHE A 22 -15.41 3.34 -1.59
C PHE A 22 -16.57 4.32 -1.42
N LEU A 23 -16.90 5.10 -2.46
CA LEU A 23 -18.01 6.05 -2.44
C LEU A 23 -19.34 5.33 -2.16
N ILE A 24 -19.62 4.24 -2.88
CA ILE A 24 -20.85 3.44 -2.67
C ILE A 24 -20.96 2.97 -1.23
N VAL A 25 -19.86 2.51 -0.64
CA VAL A 25 -19.84 1.96 0.71
C VAL A 25 -20.04 3.05 1.76
N VAL A 26 -19.31 4.16 1.67
CA VAL A 26 -19.44 5.26 2.64
C VAL A 26 -20.82 5.91 2.56
N ILE A 27 -21.33 6.15 1.34
CA ILE A 27 -22.68 6.71 1.13
C ILE A 27 -23.75 5.72 1.60
N GLY A 28 -23.59 4.43 1.30
CA GLY A 28 -24.52 3.39 1.75
C GLY A 28 -24.60 3.29 3.28
N ILE A 29 -23.46 3.35 3.97
CA ILE A 29 -23.41 3.43 5.43
C ILE A 29 -24.08 4.73 5.91
N GLY A 30 -23.73 5.87 5.33
CA GLY A 30 -24.35 7.16 5.64
C GLY A 30 -25.88 7.15 5.50
N TYR A 31 -26.40 6.49 4.48
CA TYR A 31 -27.84 6.32 4.25
C TYR A 31 -28.51 5.47 5.34
N ILE A 32 -27.91 4.33 5.70
CA ILE A 32 -28.43 3.47 6.78
C ILE A 32 -28.47 4.25 8.10
N PHE A 33 -27.41 4.98 8.44
CA PHE A 33 -27.37 5.79 9.64
C PHE A 33 -28.38 6.94 9.60
N SER A 34 -28.50 7.61 8.47
CA SER A 34 -29.48 8.69 8.30
C SER A 34 -30.90 8.19 8.58
N TYR A 35 -31.25 7.00 8.10
CA TYR A 35 -32.54 6.37 8.37
C TYR A 35 -32.72 5.97 9.84
N VAL A 36 -31.69 5.42 10.47
CA VAL A 36 -31.73 4.95 11.87
C VAL A 36 -31.86 6.09 12.86
N TYR A 37 -31.14 7.18 12.62
CA TYR A 37 -31.10 8.34 13.51
C TYR A 37 -32.15 9.40 13.13
N ASP A 38 -32.94 9.15 12.08
CA ASP A 38 -33.94 10.06 11.51
C ASP A 38 -33.37 11.45 11.22
N ASP A 39 -32.14 11.49 10.71
CA ASP A 39 -31.39 12.72 10.45
C ASP A 39 -30.74 12.67 9.07
N VAL A 40 -31.27 13.46 8.13
CA VAL A 40 -30.80 13.56 6.75
C VAL A 40 -29.41 14.21 6.67
N SER A 41 -29.03 15.01 7.67
CA SER A 41 -27.71 15.67 7.68
C SER A 41 -26.57 14.65 7.68
N ILE A 42 -26.76 13.47 8.29
CA ILE A 42 -25.77 12.39 8.32
C ILE A 42 -25.42 11.92 6.90
N LEU A 43 -26.42 11.79 6.02
CA LEU A 43 -26.20 11.41 4.63
C LEU A 43 -25.43 12.48 3.87
N TYR A 44 -25.80 13.76 4.03
CA TYR A 44 -25.07 14.86 3.39
C TYR A 44 -23.61 14.93 3.86
N ILE A 45 -23.37 14.76 5.17
CA ILE A 45 -22.03 14.69 5.73
C ILE A 45 -21.26 13.51 5.15
N ALA A 46 -21.87 12.32 5.06
CA ALA A 46 -21.22 11.13 4.50
C ALA A 46 -20.84 11.31 3.02
N VAL A 47 -21.72 11.92 2.22
CA VAL A 47 -21.44 12.23 0.81
C VAL A 47 -20.29 13.22 0.69
N ILE A 48 -20.38 14.39 1.37
CA ILE A 48 -19.34 15.42 1.34
C ILE A 48 -18.01 14.85 1.81
N PHE A 49 -18.02 14.11 2.92
CA PHE A 49 -16.86 13.42 3.45
C PHE A 49 -16.27 12.46 2.42
N SER A 50 -17.07 11.54 1.86
CA SER A 50 -16.58 10.53 0.91
C SER A 50 -15.93 11.14 -0.34
N VAL A 51 -16.51 12.22 -0.89
CA VAL A 51 -15.97 12.93 -2.06
C VAL A 51 -14.70 13.68 -1.70
N PHE A 52 -14.73 14.45 -0.61
CA PHE A 52 -13.57 15.18 -0.12
C PHE A 52 -12.40 14.23 0.18
N MET A 53 -12.68 13.10 0.83
CA MET A 53 -11.68 12.09 1.15
C MET A 53 -11.12 11.40 -0.08
N SER A 54 -11.95 11.11 -1.09
CA SER A 54 -11.48 10.55 -2.35
C SER A 54 -10.51 11.51 -3.06
N PHE A 55 -10.84 12.80 -3.04
CA PHE A 55 -9.97 13.85 -3.57
C PHE A 55 -8.69 14.02 -2.74
N THR A 56 -8.75 14.07 -1.40
CA THR A 56 -7.51 14.18 -0.63
C THR A 56 -6.64 12.93 -0.77
N SER A 57 -7.23 11.74 -0.87
CA SER A 57 -6.52 10.49 -1.09
C SER A 57 -5.73 10.53 -2.39
N TYR A 58 -6.34 10.85 -3.53
CA TYR A 58 -5.62 10.83 -4.82
C TYR A 58 -4.49 11.88 -4.89
N TRP A 59 -4.67 13.06 -4.28
CA TRP A 59 -3.69 14.15 -4.39
C TRP A 59 -2.58 14.11 -3.33
N PHE A 60 -2.82 13.45 -2.19
CA PHE A 60 -1.89 13.47 -1.04
C PHE A 60 -1.49 12.07 -0.54
N SER A 61 -1.82 11.00 -1.27
CA SER A 61 -1.56 9.63 -0.80
C SER A 61 -0.10 9.31 -0.54
N ASP A 62 0.81 9.84 -1.37
CA ASP A 62 2.25 9.72 -1.17
C ASP A 62 2.65 10.31 0.19
N ARG A 63 2.17 11.52 0.50
CA ARG A 63 2.46 12.18 1.78
C ARG A 63 1.90 11.43 2.97
N ILE A 64 0.69 10.87 2.84
CA ILE A 64 0.08 10.03 3.87
C ILE A 64 0.98 8.82 4.15
N VAL A 65 1.36 8.07 3.11
CA VAL A 65 2.22 6.89 3.27
C VAL A 65 3.59 7.25 3.83
N LEU A 66 4.24 8.30 3.32
CA LEU A 66 5.55 8.75 3.81
C LEU A 66 5.51 9.17 5.28
N SER A 67 4.41 9.79 5.72
CA SER A 67 4.23 10.14 7.13
C SER A 67 4.03 8.91 8.01
N MET A 68 3.31 7.89 7.53
CA MET A 68 3.10 6.62 8.24
C MET A 68 4.41 5.84 8.41
N THR A 69 5.29 5.89 7.41
CA THR A 69 6.59 5.21 7.43
C THR A 69 7.72 6.05 8.04
N ARG A 70 7.44 7.30 8.46
CA ARG A 70 8.44 8.25 8.99
C ARG A 70 9.62 8.45 8.04
N ALA A 71 9.32 8.48 6.74
CA ALA A 71 10.32 8.59 5.70
C ALA A 71 10.98 9.99 5.71
N ILE A 72 12.30 10.04 5.55
CA ILE A 72 13.13 11.24 5.56
C ILE A 72 13.57 11.53 4.11
N PRO A 73 13.46 12.77 3.60
CA PRO A 73 13.85 13.07 2.23
C PRO A 73 15.35 12.83 2.00
N VAL A 74 15.66 12.22 0.87
CA VAL A 74 17.02 12.03 0.39
C VAL A 74 17.29 13.07 -0.70
N GLU A 75 18.40 13.78 -0.54
CA GLU A 75 18.91 14.76 -1.48
C GLU A 75 20.29 14.32 -1.98
N MET A 76 20.71 14.87 -3.11
CA MET A 76 22.05 14.61 -3.66
C MET A 76 23.18 14.94 -2.65
N SER A 77 22.94 15.85 -1.72
CA SER A 77 23.87 16.27 -0.68
C SER A 77 24.07 15.24 0.44
N ASN A 78 23.05 14.43 0.76
CA ASN A 78 23.09 13.52 1.91
C ASN A 78 23.36 12.06 1.53
N HIS A 79 22.81 11.57 0.41
CA HIS A 79 23.06 10.22 -0.11
C HIS A 79 23.34 10.26 -1.63
N PRO A 80 24.52 10.79 -2.04
CA PRO A 80 24.84 11.00 -3.45
C PRO A 80 24.85 9.70 -4.27
N GLU A 81 25.23 8.58 -3.67
CA GLU A 81 25.30 7.29 -4.37
C GLU A 81 23.91 6.75 -4.71
N LEU A 82 22.99 6.76 -3.74
CA LEU A 82 21.59 6.38 -3.96
C LEU A 82 20.92 7.32 -4.97
N TYR A 83 21.15 8.62 -4.84
CA TYR A 83 20.58 9.61 -5.75
C TYR A 83 21.02 9.36 -7.21
N ARG A 84 22.32 9.14 -7.44
CA ARG A 84 22.86 8.83 -8.78
C ARG A 84 22.35 7.50 -9.33
N LEU A 85 22.20 6.47 -8.50
CA LEU A 85 21.63 5.19 -8.94
C LEU A 85 20.22 5.36 -9.48
N VAL A 86 19.36 6.02 -8.70
CA VAL A 86 17.97 6.28 -9.11
C VAL A 86 17.91 7.19 -10.34
N GLU A 87 18.77 8.21 -10.41
CA GLU A 87 18.87 9.12 -11.57
C GLU A 87 19.24 8.37 -12.85
N ASN A 88 20.31 7.57 -12.81
CA ASN A 88 20.76 6.78 -13.97
C ASN A 88 19.70 5.78 -14.44
N LEU A 89 19.06 5.09 -13.50
CA LEU A 89 17.99 4.15 -13.82
C LEU A 89 16.76 4.87 -14.39
N SER A 90 16.39 6.03 -13.86
CA SER A 90 15.26 6.84 -14.34
C SER A 90 15.49 7.33 -15.77
N ILE A 91 16.71 7.82 -16.06
CA ILE A 91 17.12 8.21 -17.42
C ILE A 91 17.03 7.01 -18.36
N THR A 92 17.56 5.85 -17.95
CA THR A 92 17.53 4.62 -18.75
C THR A 92 16.11 4.13 -19.02
N ALA A 93 15.22 4.27 -18.03
CA ALA A 93 13.81 3.90 -18.12
C ALA A 93 12.95 4.93 -18.87
N GLY A 94 13.47 6.12 -19.17
CA GLY A 94 12.71 7.23 -19.75
C GLY A 94 11.64 7.78 -18.80
N LEU A 95 11.90 7.74 -17.48
CA LEU A 95 11.00 8.22 -16.44
C LEU A 95 11.50 9.54 -15.84
N PRO A 96 10.59 10.43 -15.40
CA PRO A 96 10.97 11.55 -14.53
C PRO A 96 11.67 11.04 -13.27
N MET A 97 12.63 11.82 -12.77
CA MET A 97 13.33 11.50 -11.53
C MET A 97 12.33 11.47 -10.35
N PRO A 98 12.10 10.31 -9.71
CA PRO A 98 11.23 10.25 -8.55
C PRO A 98 11.90 10.91 -7.35
N ARG A 99 11.10 11.40 -6.40
CA ARG A 99 11.63 11.84 -5.10
C ARG A 99 12.10 10.61 -4.31
N ILE A 100 13.25 10.72 -3.66
CA ILE A 100 13.83 9.61 -2.90
C ILE A 100 13.65 9.87 -1.42
N TYR A 101 13.32 8.83 -0.67
CA TYR A 101 13.24 8.89 0.79
C TYR A 101 13.96 7.70 1.43
N LEU A 102 14.47 7.95 2.64
CA LEU A 102 15.05 6.95 3.52
C LEU A 102 14.09 6.69 4.68
N VAL A 103 13.74 5.43 4.90
CA VAL A 103 12.96 4.99 6.06
C VAL A 103 13.93 4.47 7.13
N PRO A 104 13.93 5.03 8.35
CA PRO A 104 14.86 4.65 9.42
C PRO A 104 14.44 3.32 10.09
N GLU A 105 14.43 2.25 9.30
CA GLU A 105 14.11 0.88 9.71
C GLU A 105 15.25 -0.07 9.37
N ALA A 106 15.46 -1.05 10.24
CA ALA A 106 16.54 -2.04 10.12
C ALA A 106 16.15 -3.26 9.28
N GLN A 107 14.86 -3.51 9.07
CA GLN A 107 14.39 -4.52 8.11
C GLN A 107 14.68 -4.03 6.70
N ALA A 108 15.32 -4.87 5.89
CA ALA A 108 15.66 -4.56 4.50
C ALA A 108 14.42 -4.65 3.61
N ASN A 109 13.94 -3.49 3.19
CA ASN A 109 12.78 -3.36 2.32
C ASN A 109 12.80 -2.05 1.52
N ALA A 110 11.96 -1.97 0.49
CA ALA A 110 11.72 -0.78 -0.31
C ALA A 110 10.25 -0.72 -0.73
N PHE A 111 9.80 0.45 -1.17
CA PHE A 111 8.53 0.61 -1.87
C PHE A 111 8.56 1.88 -2.74
N ALA A 112 7.81 1.87 -3.83
CA ALA A 112 7.44 3.08 -4.54
C ALA A 112 6.04 3.57 -4.14
N THR A 113 5.70 4.83 -4.44
CA THR A 113 4.35 5.37 -4.26
C THR A 113 4.18 6.61 -5.15
N GLY A 114 2.95 7.11 -5.27
CA GLY A 114 2.64 8.30 -6.04
C GLY A 114 1.47 8.11 -6.98
N ARG A 115 0.91 9.24 -7.45
CA ARG A 115 -0.27 9.26 -8.30
C ARG A 115 0.02 9.11 -9.79
N ASP A 116 1.22 9.50 -10.20
CA ASP A 116 1.70 9.42 -11.58
C ASP A 116 3.26 9.46 -11.56
N PRO A 117 3.93 9.17 -12.69
CA PRO A 117 5.40 9.20 -12.77
C PRO A 117 6.02 10.54 -12.38
N GLU A 118 5.35 11.65 -12.66
CA GLU A 118 5.81 13.01 -12.36
C GLU A 118 5.78 13.33 -10.85
N HIS A 119 4.93 12.64 -10.09
CA HIS A 119 4.80 12.77 -8.65
C HIS A 119 5.26 11.52 -7.89
N ALA A 120 6.04 10.66 -8.55
CA ALA A 120 6.50 9.40 -8.00
C ALA A 120 7.51 9.59 -6.87
N VAL A 121 7.52 8.60 -5.99
CA VAL A 121 8.40 8.52 -4.83
C VAL A 121 8.95 7.11 -4.74
N ILE A 122 10.24 6.98 -4.44
CA ILE A 122 10.88 5.71 -4.04
C ILE A 122 11.36 5.88 -2.62
N ALA A 123 10.98 4.96 -1.74
CA ALA A 123 11.45 4.89 -0.38
C ALA A 123 12.24 3.60 -0.17
N VAL A 124 13.45 3.73 0.37
CA VAL A 124 14.31 2.60 0.76
C VAL A 124 14.52 2.62 2.26
N THR A 125 14.58 1.45 2.89
CA THR A 125 14.92 1.36 4.31
C THR A 125 16.42 1.49 4.52
N GLN A 126 16.82 1.93 5.72
CA GLN A 126 18.22 1.95 6.14
C GLN A 126 18.83 0.53 6.10
N GLY A 127 18.10 -0.48 6.57
CA GLY A 127 18.55 -1.88 6.52
C GLY A 127 18.80 -2.40 5.11
N LEU A 128 18.06 -1.93 4.11
CA LEU A 128 18.31 -2.29 2.71
C LEU A 128 19.65 -1.74 2.22
N LEU A 129 19.93 -0.45 2.50
CA LEU A 129 21.18 0.20 2.12
C LEU A 129 22.41 -0.41 2.81
N GLU A 130 22.25 -0.90 4.03
CA GLU A 130 23.33 -1.52 4.80
C GLU A 130 23.64 -2.97 4.35
N LYS A 131 22.64 -3.69 3.83
CA LYS A 131 22.77 -5.12 3.49
C LYS A 131 23.04 -5.40 2.02
N LEU A 132 22.54 -4.53 1.13
CA LEU A 132 22.67 -4.73 -0.32
C LEU A 132 23.94 -4.08 -0.86
N ASP A 133 24.61 -4.79 -1.77
CA ASP A 133 25.63 -4.18 -2.60
C ASP A 133 25.00 -3.33 -3.72
N LYS A 134 25.83 -2.60 -4.47
CA LYS A 134 25.37 -1.70 -5.52
C LYS A 134 24.52 -2.39 -6.58
N SER A 135 24.91 -3.59 -7.02
CA SER A 135 24.21 -4.33 -8.09
C SER A 135 22.88 -4.89 -7.61
N GLU A 136 22.82 -5.30 -6.35
CA GLU A 136 21.60 -5.77 -5.69
C GLU A 136 20.61 -4.61 -5.49
N LEU A 137 21.10 -3.47 -5.00
CA LEU A 137 20.30 -2.26 -4.83
C LEU A 137 19.78 -1.73 -6.17
N GLU A 138 20.61 -1.74 -7.22
CA GLU A 138 20.21 -1.36 -8.57
C GLU A 138 19.08 -2.26 -9.10
N GLY A 139 19.14 -3.57 -8.84
CA GLY A 139 18.06 -4.51 -9.15
C GLY A 139 16.75 -4.18 -8.44
N VAL A 140 16.80 -3.88 -7.14
CA VAL A 140 15.62 -3.48 -6.36
C VAL A 140 15.05 -2.15 -6.87
N LEU A 141 15.89 -1.13 -7.08
CA LEU A 141 15.43 0.16 -7.58
C LEU A 141 14.84 0.06 -8.99
N ALA A 142 15.39 -0.79 -9.85
CA ALA A 142 14.85 -1.05 -11.18
C ALA A 142 13.48 -1.71 -11.13
N HIS A 143 13.27 -2.64 -10.18
CA HIS A 143 11.96 -3.22 -9.89
C HIS A 143 10.97 -2.12 -9.44
N GLU A 144 11.32 -1.28 -8.47
CA GLU A 144 10.45 -0.18 -8.01
C GLU A 144 10.14 0.85 -9.11
N LEU A 145 11.10 1.18 -9.97
CA LEU A 145 10.89 2.06 -11.12
C LEU A 145 9.92 1.45 -12.14
N SER A 146 9.91 0.12 -12.28
CA SER A 146 8.98 -0.56 -13.18
C SER A 146 7.52 -0.41 -12.76
N HIS A 147 7.29 -0.31 -11.46
CA HIS A 147 5.98 -0.01 -10.90
C HIS A 147 5.54 1.42 -11.20
N ILE A 148 6.47 2.38 -11.08
CA ILE A 148 6.22 3.78 -11.45
C ILE A 148 5.83 3.89 -12.93
N GLY A 149 6.59 3.28 -13.83
CA GLY A 149 6.30 3.26 -15.27
C GLY A 149 4.92 2.68 -15.59
N ASN A 150 4.55 1.57 -14.94
CA ASN A 150 3.27 0.89 -15.16
C ASN A 150 2.08 1.55 -14.45
N ARG A 151 2.30 2.68 -13.75
CA ARG A 151 1.29 3.43 -12.97
C ARG A 151 0.51 2.57 -11.99
N ASP A 152 1.22 1.66 -11.36
CA ASP A 152 0.60 0.58 -10.64
C ASP A 152 0.73 0.79 -9.11
N MET A 153 1.60 1.73 -8.71
CA MET A 153 1.70 2.30 -7.37
C MET A 153 0.39 2.93 -6.88
N LEU A 154 -0.23 3.80 -7.69
CA LEU A 154 -1.42 4.55 -7.29
C LEU A 154 -2.54 3.62 -6.80
N VAL A 155 -2.72 2.48 -7.46
CA VAL A 155 -3.74 1.49 -7.10
C VAL A 155 -3.50 0.96 -5.68
N GLY A 156 -2.26 0.57 -5.38
CA GLY A 156 -1.85 0.07 -4.06
C GLY A 156 -1.96 1.14 -2.99
N THR A 157 -1.45 2.35 -3.25
CA THR A 157 -1.50 3.48 -2.33
C THR A 157 -2.92 3.91 -2.02
N MET A 158 -3.82 3.95 -3.02
CA MET A 158 -5.24 4.22 -2.77
C MET A 158 -5.85 3.16 -1.86
N ALA A 159 -5.58 1.88 -2.08
CA ALA A 159 -6.11 0.83 -1.21
C ALA A 159 -5.66 1.01 0.25
N VAL A 160 -4.38 1.34 0.50
CA VAL A 160 -3.89 1.66 1.86
C VAL A 160 -4.72 2.78 2.48
N VAL A 161 -4.86 3.89 1.76
CA VAL A 161 -5.48 5.11 2.29
C VAL A 161 -6.96 4.86 2.58
N LEU A 162 -7.68 4.21 1.65
CA LEU A 162 -9.10 3.89 1.82
C LEU A 162 -9.35 2.90 2.96
N VAL A 163 -8.54 1.84 3.07
CA VAL A 163 -8.64 0.87 4.17
C VAL A 163 -8.22 1.50 5.50
N GLY A 164 -7.21 2.37 5.50
CA GLY A 164 -6.81 3.16 6.66
C GLY A 164 -7.97 4.01 7.17
N PHE A 165 -8.73 4.67 6.30
CA PHE A 165 -9.92 5.43 6.70
C PHE A 165 -11.03 4.54 7.25
N ILE A 166 -11.32 3.41 6.61
CA ILE A 166 -12.28 2.44 7.14
C ILE A 166 -11.87 1.99 8.55
N SER A 167 -10.57 1.81 8.79
CA SER A 167 -10.02 1.40 10.08
C SER A 167 -10.15 2.50 11.14
N ILE A 168 -9.87 3.76 10.79
CA ILE A 168 -10.07 4.92 11.68
C ILE A 168 -11.55 5.10 12.04
N LEU A 169 -12.44 5.01 11.05
CA LEU A 169 -13.89 5.07 11.28
C LEU A 169 -14.32 3.96 12.23
N SER A 170 -13.83 2.73 12.01
CA SER A 170 -14.10 1.59 12.89
C SER A 170 -13.58 1.80 14.32
N ASP A 171 -12.38 2.38 14.49
CA ASP A 171 -11.78 2.65 15.81
C ASP A 171 -12.50 3.76 16.57
N ILE A 172 -12.78 4.91 15.92
CA ILE A 172 -13.60 6.00 16.49
C ILE A 172 -14.95 5.43 16.94
N PHE A 173 -15.53 4.58 16.09
CA PHE A 173 -16.79 3.93 16.35
C PHE A 173 -16.71 3.07 17.62
N LEU A 174 -15.77 2.13 17.69
CA LEU A 174 -15.56 1.26 18.85
C LEU A 174 -15.28 2.05 20.13
N ARG A 175 -14.47 3.12 20.07
CA ARG A 175 -14.18 3.97 21.23
C ARG A 175 -15.40 4.74 21.73
N SER A 176 -16.27 5.20 20.83
CA SER A 176 -17.53 5.85 21.20
C SER A 176 -18.47 4.91 21.99
N MET A 177 -18.41 3.60 21.71
CA MET A 177 -19.14 2.55 22.43
C MET A 177 -18.69 2.46 23.89
N PHE A 178 -17.39 2.41 24.14
CA PHE A 178 -16.82 2.29 25.49
C PHE A 178 -17.05 3.53 26.33
N TRP A 179 -16.89 4.73 25.74
CA TRP A 179 -17.09 5.98 26.47
C TRP A 179 -18.57 6.24 26.80
N ARG A 180 -19.50 5.83 25.92
CA ARG A 180 -20.94 6.00 26.13
C ARG A 180 -21.56 4.87 26.98
N GLY A 181 -20.96 3.68 26.98
CA GLY A 181 -21.36 2.54 27.83
C GLY A 181 -21.01 2.69 29.32
N GLY A 182 -20.11 3.61 29.67
CA GLY A 182 -19.72 3.90 31.07
C GLY A 182 -20.68 4.83 31.83
N ARG A 183 -21.62 5.50 31.14
CA ARG A 183 -22.65 6.34 31.79
C ARG A 183 -23.97 5.57 31.86
N ARG A 184 -24.10 4.75 32.91
CA ARG A 184 -25.38 4.14 33.32
C ARG A 184 -26.39 5.26 33.62
N SER A 185 -27.32 5.49 32.70
CA SER A 185 -28.59 6.17 32.97
C SER A 185 -29.71 5.19 32.61
N SER A 186 -30.45 4.81 33.63
CA SER A 186 -31.34 3.65 33.75
C SER A 186 -32.72 3.86 33.11
N SER A 187 -32.82 4.30 31.84
CA SER A 187 -34.16 4.54 31.25
C SER A 187 -34.33 4.39 29.73
N ARG A 188 -33.35 3.91 28.95
CA ARG A 188 -33.52 3.68 27.48
C ARG A 188 -32.86 2.40 27.00
N GLU A 189 -33.42 1.26 27.42
CA GLU A 189 -32.93 -0.09 27.07
C GLU A 189 -33.15 -0.46 25.58
N GLY A 190 -34.14 0.11 24.90
CA GLY A 190 -34.45 -0.24 23.50
C GLY A 190 -33.50 0.35 22.44
N ASN A 191 -32.99 1.57 22.64
CA ASN A 191 -32.21 2.26 21.61
C ASN A 191 -30.71 1.93 21.65
N ALA A 192 -30.17 1.56 22.82
CA ALA A 192 -28.76 1.22 22.96
C ALA A 192 -28.43 -0.11 22.26
N GLY A 193 -29.27 -1.13 22.42
CA GLY A 193 -29.12 -2.43 21.75
C GLY A 193 -29.23 -2.33 20.22
N ALA A 194 -30.17 -1.53 19.71
CA ALA A 194 -30.34 -1.27 18.28
C ALA A 194 -29.10 -0.57 17.68
N ILE A 195 -28.56 0.42 18.39
CA ILE A 195 -27.32 1.10 17.97
C ILE A 195 -26.17 0.10 17.94
N LEU A 196 -25.94 -0.68 19.00
CA LEU A 196 -24.89 -1.71 19.07
C LEU A 196 -25.00 -2.78 17.96
N PHE A 197 -26.22 -3.16 17.61
CA PHE A 197 -26.48 -4.10 16.52
C PHE A 197 -26.11 -3.51 15.14
N ILE A 198 -26.52 -2.27 14.87
CA ILE A 198 -26.22 -1.57 13.61
C ILE A 198 -24.70 -1.38 13.44
N ILE A 199 -24.01 -1.15 14.54
CA ILE A 199 -22.55 -1.04 14.59
C ILE A 199 -21.89 -2.36 14.24
N GLY A 200 -22.33 -3.45 14.87
CA GLY A 200 -21.84 -4.80 14.56
C GLY A 200 -22.07 -5.13 13.08
N LEU A 201 -23.22 -4.73 12.54
CA LEU A 201 -23.56 -4.90 11.13
C LEU A 201 -22.63 -4.09 10.21
N VAL A 202 -22.36 -2.83 10.54
CA VAL A 202 -21.47 -1.96 9.75
C VAL A 202 -20.03 -2.49 9.76
N LEU A 203 -19.51 -2.88 10.92
CA LEU A 203 -18.18 -3.50 11.01
C LEU A 203 -18.11 -4.84 10.27
N ALA A 204 -19.16 -5.67 10.35
CA ALA A 204 -19.26 -6.93 9.62
C ALA A 204 -19.31 -6.74 8.10
N ILE A 205 -19.84 -5.62 7.61
CA ILE A 205 -19.86 -5.24 6.20
C ILE A 205 -18.52 -4.64 5.76
N LEU A 206 -17.94 -3.74 6.57
CA LEU A 206 -16.69 -3.03 6.26
C LEU A 206 -15.48 -3.96 6.19
N ALA A 207 -15.38 -4.97 7.07
CA ALA A 207 -14.26 -5.89 7.10
C ALA A 207 -14.03 -6.67 5.77
N PRO A 208 -15.02 -7.36 5.19
CA PRO A 208 -14.85 -8.06 3.90
C PRO A 208 -14.67 -7.10 2.73
N ILE A 209 -15.23 -5.88 2.80
CA ILE A 209 -15.03 -4.86 1.77
C ILE A 209 -13.58 -4.39 1.75
N SER A 210 -12.99 -4.08 2.91
CA SER A 210 -11.58 -3.72 3.02
C SER A 210 -10.67 -4.80 2.43
N ALA A 211 -10.96 -6.07 2.72
CA ALA A 211 -10.24 -7.20 2.12
C ALA A 211 -10.41 -7.25 0.60
N LYS A 212 -11.61 -7.00 0.07
CA LYS A 212 -11.84 -6.94 -1.38
C LYS A 212 -11.16 -5.75 -2.05
N LEU A 213 -11.13 -4.57 -1.43
CA LEU A 213 -10.41 -3.41 -1.95
C LEU A 213 -8.91 -3.71 -2.10
N ILE A 214 -8.31 -4.34 -1.07
CA ILE A 214 -6.91 -4.79 -1.13
C ILE A 214 -6.73 -5.83 -2.23
N GLN A 215 -7.60 -6.84 -2.31
CA GLN A 215 -7.52 -7.89 -3.33
C GLN A 215 -7.65 -7.35 -4.77
N LEU A 216 -8.49 -6.33 -4.99
CA LEU A 216 -8.65 -5.67 -6.29
C LEU A 216 -7.43 -4.83 -6.66
N ALA A 217 -6.78 -4.24 -5.66
CA ALA A 217 -5.62 -3.39 -5.85
C ALA A 217 -4.37 -4.17 -6.25
N ILE A 218 -4.28 -5.42 -5.78
CA ILE A 218 -3.08 -6.25 -5.89
C ILE A 218 -3.21 -7.23 -7.05
N SER A 219 -2.10 -7.48 -7.73
CA SER A 219 -2.02 -8.57 -8.70
C SER A 219 -0.65 -9.20 -8.66
N ARG A 220 -0.57 -10.45 -8.19
CA ARG A 220 0.67 -11.24 -8.14
C ARG A 220 1.42 -11.31 -9.48
N LYS A 221 0.71 -11.30 -10.61
CA LYS A 221 1.33 -11.26 -11.95
C LYS A 221 2.15 -9.99 -12.20
N ARG A 222 1.87 -8.89 -11.49
CA ARG A 222 2.59 -7.61 -11.65
C ARG A 222 3.98 -7.70 -11.07
N GLU A 223 4.14 -8.35 -9.92
CA GLU A 223 5.45 -8.57 -9.30
C GLU A 223 6.40 -9.30 -10.26
N PHE A 224 5.96 -10.38 -10.90
CA PHE A 224 6.78 -11.09 -11.91
C PHE A 224 7.12 -10.23 -13.13
N LEU A 225 6.22 -9.33 -13.54
CA LEU A 225 6.47 -8.42 -14.65
C LEU A 225 7.41 -7.28 -14.25
N ALA A 226 7.32 -6.81 -13.01
CA ALA A 226 8.21 -5.84 -12.43
C ALA A 226 9.62 -6.42 -12.28
N ASP A 227 9.73 -7.67 -11.82
CA ASP A 227 10.97 -8.45 -11.79
C ASP A 227 11.61 -8.57 -13.17
N ALA A 228 10.82 -8.98 -14.17
CA ALA A 228 11.31 -9.09 -15.54
C ALA A 228 11.70 -7.73 -16.13
N SER A 229 10.93 -6.67 -15.87
CA SER A 229 11.24 -5.31 -16.35
C SER A 229 12.48 -4.75 -15.67
N GLY A 230 12.65 -4.98 -14.36
CA GLY A 230 13.83 -4.61 -13.60
C GLY A 230 15.07 -5.32 -14.13
N ALA A 231 14.99 -6.64 -14.35
CA ALA A 231 16.09 -7.42 -14.94
C ALA A 231 16.47 -6.95 -16.36
N LEU A 232 15.49 -6.56 -17.18
CA LEU A 232 15.74 -6.00 -18.52
C LEU A 232 16.35 -4.59 -18.45
N LEU A 233 15.94 -3.79 -17.46
CA LEU A 233 16.44 -2.43 -17.25
C LEU A 233 17.90 -2.44 -16.79
N THR A 234 18.26 -3.29 -15.83
CA THR A 234 19.64 -3.44 -15.34
C THR A 234 20.52 -4.29 -16.26
N ARG A 235 19.90 -5.10 -17.12
CA ARG A 235 20.55 -6.19 -17.87
C ARG A 235 21.31 -7.17 -16.99
N TYR A 236 20.93 -7.27 -15.72
CA TYR A 236 21.61 -8.10 -14.73
C TYR A 236 20.59 -8.70 -13.74
N PRO A 237 19.91 -9.79 -14.12
CA PRO A 237 18.87 -10.42 -13.29
C PRO A 237 19.42 -10.92 -11.95
N ASP A 238 20.68 -11.35 -11.92
CA ASP A 238 21.35 -11.87 -10.71
C ASP A 238 21.42 -10.84 -9.57
N GLY A 239 21.47 -9.54 -9.89
CA GLY A 239 21.42 -8.48 -8.87
C GLY A 239 20.12 -8.53 -8.07
N LEU A 240 18.98 -8.59 -8.76
CA LEU A 240 17.67 -8.68 -8.09
C LEU A 240 17.47 -10.03 -7.40
N VAL A 241 17.96 -11.14 -7.99
CA VAL A 241 17.92 -12.47 -7.35
C VAL A 241 18.62 -12.45 -5.99
N ARG A 242 19.87 -11.97 -5.95
CA ARG A 242 20.66 -11.90 -4.71
C ARG A 242 20.05 -10.94 -3.69
N ALA A 243 19.49 -9.82 -4.15
CA ALA A 243 18.77 -8.90 -3.28
C ALA A 243 17.57 -9.58 -2.61
N LEU A 244 16.74 -10.30 -3.40
CA LEU A 244 15.58 -11.02 -2.89
C LEU A 244 15.96 -12.13 -1.91
N GLU A 245 17.07 -12.85 -2.14
CA GLU A 245 17.59 -13.85 -1.20
C GLU A 245 17.94 -13.20 0.16
N LYS A 246 18.63 -12.06 0.15
CA LYS A 246 18.97 -11.33 1.37
C LYS A 246 17.74 -10.77 2.11
N ILE A 247 16.74 -10.30 1.36
CA ILE A 247 15.48 -9.77 1.92
C ILE A 247 14.68 -10.90 2.56
N ARG A 248 14.49 -12.03 1.86
CA ARG A 248 13.80 -13.22 2.39
C ARG A 248 14.44 -13.74 3.68
N ASP A 249 15.76 -13.70 3.76
CA ASP A 249 16.50 -14.21 4.91
C ASP A 249 16.55 -13.18 6.06
N ASP A 250 16.02 -11.96 5.88
CA ASP A 250 15.96 -10.94 6.91
C ASP A 250 14.83 -11.17 7.93
N ARG A 251 15.22 -11.55 9.14
CA ARG A 251 14.29 -11.79 10.26
C ARG A 251 14.05 -10.57 11.15
N THR A 252 14.62 -9.41 10.80
CA THR A 252 14.45 -8.17 11.55
C THR A 252 12.98 -7.74 11.51
N PRO A 253 12.34 -7.42 12.66
CA PRO A 253 10.97 -6.94 12.65
C PRO A 253 10.89 -5.48 12.19
N MET A 254 9.98 -5.15 11.29
CA MET A 254 9.70 -3.77 10.92
C MET A 254 8.69 -3.12 11.86
N LYS A 255 9.02 -1.94 12.40
CA LYS A 255 8.21 -1.28 13.44
C LYS A 255 7.18 -0.32 12.86
N VAL A 256 7.48 0.32 11.72
CA VAL A 256 6.57 1.23 11.01
C VAL A 256 5.52 0.52 10.15
N ALA A 257 5.66 -0.79 9.94
CA ALA A 257 4.72 -1.56 9.14
C ALA A 257 3.37 -1.70 9.83
N THR A 258 2.30 -1.66 9.05
CA THR A 258 0.96 -2.05 9.48
C THR A 258 0.40 -3.06 8.49
N ASN A 259 -0.59 -3.87 8.88
CA ASN A 259 -1.27 -4.78 7.95
C ASN A 259 -1.80 -4.06 6.70
N THR A 260 -2.14 -2.77 6.85
CA THR A 260 -2.65 -1.93 5.77
C THR A 260 -1.54 -1.43 4.84
N THR A 261 -0.29 -1.33 5.30
CA THR A 261 0.86 -0.88 4.49
C THR A 261 1.73 -2.04 4.02
N ALA A 262 1.51 -3.27 4.51
CA ALA A 262 2.28 -4.47 4.18
C ALA A 262 2.44 -4.68 2.68
N HIS A 263 1.37 -4.49 1.91
CA HIS A 263 1.35 -4.71 0.46
C HIS A 263 2.05 -3.63 -0.39
N LEU A 264 2.53 -2.56 0.23
CA LEU A 264 3.35 -1.58 -0.47
C LEU A 264 4.81 -2.03 -0.56
N TRP A 265 5.25 -2.81 0.42
CA TRP A 265 6.63 -3.21 0.57
C TRP A 265 7.00 -4.29 -0.44
N LEU A 266 8.26 -4.30 -0.89
CA LEU A 266 8.77 -5.28 -1.84
C LEU A 266 8.63 -6.73 -1.33
N ASP A 267 8.80 -6.92 -0.02
CA ASP A 267 8.52 -8.16 0.70
C ASP A 267 7.57 -7.93 1.88
N ASP A 268 6.80 -8.96 2.25
CA ASP A 268 5.88 -8.90 3.37
C ASP A 268 6.64 -8.67 4.69
N PRO A 269 6.43 -7.53 5.35
CA PRO A 269 7.21 -7.19 6.53
C PRO A 269 6.91 -8.06 7.75
N PHE A 270 5.81 -8.81 7.72
CA PHE A 270 5.40 -9.70 8.77
C PHE A 270 5.74 -11.15 8.38
N ASN A 271 6.98 -11.55 8.70
CA ASN A 271 7.47 -12.92 8.49
C ASN A 271 6.47 -14.01 8.92
N GLU A 272 6.27 -15.00 8.04
CA GLU A 272 5.27 -16.08 8.13
C GLU A 272 5.30 -16.89 9.44
N GLU A 273 6.45 -16.96 10.12
CA GLU A 273 6.67 -17.77 11.31
C GLU A 273 6.01 -17.21 12.57
N ARG A 274 5.61 -15.93 12.60
CA ARG A 274 4.84 -15.37 13.71
C ARG A 274 3.35 -15.62 13.50
N GLY A 275 2.94 -16.88 13.63
CA GLY A 275 1.54 -17.30 13.77
C GLY A 275 0.59 -16.49 12.89
N THR A 276 0.70 -16.66 11.57
CA THR A 276 -0.12 -15.93 10.60
C THR A 276 -1.60 -16.11 10.93
N SER A 277 -2.22 -15.05 11.47
CA SER A 277 -3.67 -15.00 11.61
C SER A 277 -4.30 -15.26 10.24
N TRP A 278 -5.40 -16.01 10.19
CA TRP A 278 -6.11 -16.28 8.93
C TRP A 278 -6.44 -14.98 8.17
N LEU A 279 -6.64 -13.89 8.90
CA LEU A 279 -6.80 -12.54 8.36
C LEU A 279 -5.55 -12.11 7.58
N HIS A 280 -4.35 -12.28 8.12
CA HIS A 280 -3.09 -11.93 7.45
C HIS A 280 -2.92 -12.69 6.14
N LYS A 281 -3.27 -13.98 6.09
CA LYS A 281 -3.22 -14.79 4.85
C LYS A 281 -4.14 -14.28 3.74
N LEU A 282 -5.24 -13.60 4.09
CA LEU A 282 -6.11 -12.93 3.12
C LEU A 282 -5.50 -11.61 2.61
N PHE A 283 -4.54 -11.04 3.35
CA PHE A 283 -3.80 -9.83 3.00
C PHE A 283 -2.38 -10.13 2.43
N MET A 284 -1.96 -11.40 2.38
CA MET A 284 -0.72 -11.83 1.72
C MET A 284 -0.88 -11.68 0.22
N THR A 285 -0.16 -10.70 -0.32
CA THR A 285 -0.48 -10.08 -1.59
C THR A 285 0.67 -10.16 -2.58
N HIS A 286 1.88 -10.42 -2.08
CA HIS A 286 3.05 -10.76 -2.88
C HIS A 286 3.06 -12.27 -3.18
N PRO A 287 3.51 -12.68 -4.37
CA PRO A 287 3.87 -14.07 -4.61
C PRO A 287 5.09 -14.44 -3.76
N PRO A 288 5.27 -15.72 -3.39
CA PRO A 288 6.43 -16.17 -2.65
C PRO A 288 7.74 -15.74 -3.33
N ILE A 289 8.71 -15.25 -2.55
CA ILE A 289 10.01 -14.83 -3.09
C ILE A 289 10.69 -15.95 -3.86
N ASP A 290 10.57 -17.21 -3.43
CA ASP A 290 11.17 -18.36 -4.11
C ASP A 290 10.67 -18.53 -5.55
N ASP A 291 9.38 -18.25 -5.79
CA ASP A 291 8.79 -18.30 -7.13
C ASP A 291 9.34 -17.16 -8.00
N ARG A 292 9.52 -15.96 -7.42
CA ARG A 292 10.12 -14.79 -8.10
C ARG A 292 11.57 -15.05 -8.48
N ILE A 293 12.37 -15.56 -7.55
CA ILE A 293 13.77 -15.96 -7.77
C ILE A 293 13.85 -16.99 -8.90
N LYS A 294 12.99 -18.02 -8.87
CA LYS A 294 12.96 -19.06 -9.90
C LYS A 294 12.63 -18.48 -11.28
N ALA A 295 11.68 -17.54 -11.35
CA ALA A 295 11.33 -16.86 -12.60
C ALA A 295 12.50 -16.01 -13.12
N LEU A 296 13.15 -15.23 -12.26
CA LEU A 296 14.30 -14.38 -12.60
C LEU A 296 15.50 -15.17 -13.12
N ARG A 297 15.83 -16.31 -12.51
CA ARG A 297 16.91 -17.21 -12.98
C ARG A 297 16.63 -17.81 -14.36
N GLY A 298 15.36 -17.83 -14.79
CA GLY A 298 14.96 -18.25 -16.12
C GLY A 298 15.08 -17.16 -17.19
N ILE A 299 15.37 -15.90 -16.80
CA ILE A 299 15.50 -14.79 -17.74
C ILE A 299 16.90 -14.81 -18.34
N ASN A 300 16.96 -14.95 -19.66
CA ASN A 300 18.20 -14.85 -20.41
C ASN A 300 18.32 -13.43 -20.97
N VAL A 301 19.17 -12.61 -20.35
CA VAL A 301 19.44 -11.25 -20.82
C VAL A 301 20.72 -11.32 -21.64
N GLY A 302 20.55 -11.57 -22.94
CA GLY A 302 21.64 -11.69 -23.92
C GLY A 302 22.34 -10.37 -24.20
#